data_AF-A0A8J7AZC7-F1
#
_entry.id   AF-A0A8J7AZC7-F1
#
_cell.length_a   1.000
_cell.length_b   1.000
_cell.length_c   1.000
_cell.angle_alpha   90.00
_cell.angle_beta   90.00
_cell.angle_gamma   90.00
#
_symmetry.space_group_name_H-M   'P 1'
#
loop_
_entity.id
_entity.type
_entity.pdbx_description
1 polymer ?
#
loop_
_entity_poly.entity_id
_entity_poly.type
_entity_poly.pdbx_seq_one_letter_code
_entity_poly.pdbx_strand_id
1 'polypeptide(L)'
;MFHDLGTGIQVFIIALVLVQILDEVILPKVMGDLIGVNPIWLIISVFIGARLGGVMGILVAVPIASVIKEIVIDMITEARGETTAPPRD
;
A
#
# COMPACT_ATOMS: atom_id res chain seq x y z
N MET A 1 -18.31 -33.25 20.91
CA MET A 1 -19.24 -32.79 19.86
C MET A 1 -19.71 -31.35 20.08
N PHE A 2 -20.34 -30.97 21.20
CA PHE A 2 -20.72 -29.56 21.43
C PHE A 2 -19.60 -28.67 22.01
N HIS A 3 -18.59 -29.27 22.67
CA HIS A 3 -17.42 -28.52 23.18
C HIS A 3 -16.47 -28.10 22.04
N ASP A 4 -16.35 -28.92 21.00
CA ASP A 4 -15.53 -28.64 19.81
C ASP A 4 -16.08 -27.47 18.98
N LEU A 5 -17.42 -27.34 18.96
CA LEU A 5 -18.11 -26.24 18.26
C LEU A 5 -17.89 -24.90 18.97
N GLY A 6 -17.89 -24.89 20.31
CA GLY A 6 -17.60 -23.69 21.10
C GLY A 6 -16.17 -23.19 20.88
N THR A 7 -15.19 -24.09 20.89
CA THR A 7 -13.79 -23.76 20.59
C THR A 7 -13.63 -23.26 19.15
N GLY A 8 -14.32 -23.89 18.20
CA GLY A 8 -14.31 -23.45 16.79
C GLY A 8 -14.84 -22.03 16.59
N ILE A 9 -15.96 -21.69 17.23
CA ILE A 9 -16.53 -20.34 17.19
C ILE A 9 -15.57 -19.32 17.85
N GLN A 10 -14.95 -19.68 18.97
CA GLN A 10 -14.00 -18.81 19.66
C GLN A 10 -12.77 -18.51 18.80
N VAL A 11 -12.18 -19.53 18.16
CA VAL A 11 -11.06 -19.35 17.23
C VAL A 11 -11.49 -18.52 16.02
N PHE A 12 -12.69 -18.74 15.49
CA PHE A 12 -13.22 -17.97 14.37
C PHE A 12 -13.37 -16.49 14.70
N ILE A 13 -13.93 -16.16 15.87
CA ILE A 13 -14.07 -14.76 16.32
C ILE A 13 -12.68 -14.13 16.51
N ILE A 14 -11.75 -14.84 17.15
CA ILE A 14 -10.38 -14.34 17.34
C ILE A 14 -9.71 -14.09 15.99
N ALA A 15 -9.84 -15.02 15.04
CA ALA A 15 -9.28 -14.89 13.70
C ALA A 15 -9.86 -13.68 12.96
N LEU A 16 -11.17 -13.43 13.04
CA LEU A 16 -11.79 -12.26 12.42
C LEU A 16 -11.25 -10.95 12.98
N VAL A 17 -11.12 -10.86 14.31
CA VAL A 17 -10.56 -9.67 14.97
C VAL A 17 -9.09 -9.48 14.58
N LEU A 18 -8.31 -10.56 14.51
CA LEU A 18 -6.93 -10.52 14.06
C LEU A 18 -6.80 -10.03 12.63
N VAL A 19 -7.63 -10.55 11.72
CA VAL A 19 -7.66 -10.13 10.31
C VAL A 19 -8.06 -8.66 10.18
N GLN A 20 -9.05 -8.18 10.93
CA GLN A 20 -9.42 -6.77 10.94
C GLN A 20 -8.26 -5.86 11.37
N ILE A 21 -7.55 -6.22 12.44
CA ILE A 21 -6.38 -5.45 12.91
C ILE A 21 -5.26 -5.47 11.88
N LEU A 22 -5.01 -6.62 11.26
CA LEU A 22 -4.02 -6.77 10.19
C LEU A 22 -4.34 -5.83 9.02
N ASP A 23 -5.55 -5.92 8.48
CA ASP A 23 -5.96 -5.17 7.29
C ASP A 23 -6.07 -3.66 7.53
N GLU A 24 -6.56 -3.25 8.69
CA GLU A 24 -6.83 -1.83 8.97
C GLU A 24 -5.64 -1.08 9.58
N VAL A 25 -4.69 -1.78 10.21
CA VAL A 25 -3.56 -1.15 10.93
C VAL A 25 -2.20 -1.58 10.38
N ILE A 26 -1.99 -2.87 10.15
CA ILE A 26 -0.67 -3.39 9.77
C ILE A 26 -0.43 -3.18 8.29
N LEU A 27 -1.39 -3.54 7.43
CA LEU A 27 -1.30 -3.35 5.99
C LEU A 27 -1.03 -1.88 5.60
N PRO A 28 -1.75 -0.86 6.07
CA PRO A 28 -1.46 0.53 5.70
C PRO A 28 -0.12 1.03 6.24
N LYS A 29 0.36 0.53 7.39
CA LYS A 29 1.71 0.86 7.88
C LYS A 29 2.80 0.24 7.00
N VAL A 30 2.64 -1.04 6.65
CA VAL A 30 3.61 -1.76 5.81
C VAL A 30 3.57 -1.27 4.35
N MET A 31 2.39 -1.09 3.78
CA MET A 31 2.21 -0.51 2.45
C MET A 31 2.56 0.97 2.40
N GLY A 32 2.39 1.72 3.50
CA GLY A 32 2.84 3.10 3.59
C GLY A 32 4.34 3.23 3.33
N ASP A 33 5.13 2.32 3.90
CA ASP A 33 6.57 2.25 3.69
C ASP A 33 6.95 1.67 2.32
N LEU A 34 6.23 0.64 1.82
CA LEU A 34 6.53 0.00 0.53
C LEU A 34 6.11 0.85 -0.68
N ILE A 35 4.99 1.54 -0.57
CA ILE A 35 4.45 2.36 -1.66
C ILE A 35 5.05 3.76 -1.54
N GLY A 36 5.28 4.30 -0.33
CA GLY A 36 5.85 5.63 -0.08
C GLY A 36 5.14 6.78 -0.80
N VAL A 37 3.96 6.51 -1.40
CA VAL A 37 3.11 7.48 -2.09
C VAL A 37 2.07 7.90 -1.04
N ASN A 38 1.86 9.21 -0.87
CA ASN A 38 0.75 9.69 -0.06
C ASN A 38 -0.57 9.05 -0.59
N PRO A 39 -1.35 8.34 0.24
CA PRO A 39 -2.56 7.63 -0.17
C PRO A 39 -3.54 8.47 -1.00
N ILE A 40 -3.54 9.79 -0.79
CA ILE A 40 -4.34 10.75 -1.54
C ILE A 40 -4.02 10.71 -3.05
N TRP A 41 -2.74 10.61 -3.42
CA TRP A 41 -2.33 10.51 -4.83
C TRP A 41 -2.76 9.20 -5.47
N LEU A 42 -2.77 8.11 -4.71
CA LEU A 42 -3.25 6.82 -5.17
C LEU A 42 -4.75 6.87 -5.48
N ILE A 43 -5.54 7.49 -4.59
CA ILE A 43 -6.96 7.75 -4.80
C ILE A 43 -7.18 8.61 -6.06
N ILE A 44 -6.43 9.70 -6.23
CA ILE A 44 -6.53 10.58 -7.40
C ILE A 44 -6.25 9.80 -8.69
N SER A 45 -5.18 8.99 -8.74
CA SER A 45 -4.86 8.16 -9.92
C SER A 45 -5.99 7.19 -10.25
N VAL A 46 -6.54 6.51 -9.25
CA VAL A 46 -7.67 5.58 -9.42
C VAL A 46 -8.90 6.29 -9.98
N PHE A 47 -9.23 7.49 -9.50
CA PHE A 47 -10.34 8.28 -10.05
C PHE A 47 -10.12 8.69 -11.51
N ILE A 48 -8.90 9.09 -11.86
CA ILE A 48 -8.54 9.45 -13.24
C ILE A 48 -8.67 8.20 -14.14
N GLY A 49 -8.10 7.07 -13.72
CA GLY A 49 -8.23 5.79 -14.43
C GLY A 49 -9.68 5.34 -14.58
N ALA A 50 -10.47 5.42 -13.51
CA ALA A 50 -11.90 5.10 -13.51
C ALA A 50 -12.66 5.92 -14.55
N ARG A 51 -12.33 7.21 -14.70
CA ARG A 51 -13.02 8.09 -15.65
C ARG A 51 -12.58 7.87 -17.10
N LEU A 52 -11.33 7.47 -17.33
CA LEU A 52 -10.78 7.24 -18.67
C LEU A 52 -11.14 5.87 -19.25
N GLY A 53 -11.23 4.83 -18.41
CA GLY A 53 -11.41 3.44 -18.86
C GLY A 53 -12.31 2.59 -17.98
N GLY A 54 -13.08 3.19 -17.06
CA GLY A 54 -13.91 2.45 -16.12
C GLY A 54 -13.07 1.53 -15.23
N VAL A 55 -13.55 0.32 -14.97
CA VAL A 55 -12.87 -0.68 -14.12
C VAL A 55 -11.48 -1.05 -14.68
N MET A 56 -11.34 -1.15 -16.01
CA MET A 56 -10.04 -1.45 -16.65
C MET A 56 -9.02 -0.33 -16.37
N GLY A 57 -9.46 0.93 -16.37
CA GLY A 57 -8.60 2.06 -16.06
C GLY A 57 -8.13 2.10 -14.61
N ILE A 58 -8.92 1.59 -13.66
CA ILE A 58 -8.51 1.46 -12.25
C ILE A 58 -7.36 0.46 -12.09
N LEU A 59 -7.45 -0.70 -12.75
CA LEU A 59 -6.42 -1.75 -12.66
C LEU A 59 -5.06 -1.26 -13.18
N VAL A 60 -5.08 -0.43 -14.22
CA VAL A 60 -3.88 0.12 -14.85
C VAL A 60 -3.38 1.40 -14.13
N ALA A 61 -4.26 2.14 -13.46
CA ALA A 61 -3.91 3.37 -12.77
C ALA A 61 -2.94 3.19 -11.59
N VAL A 62 -3.06 2.08 -10.86
CA VAL A 62 -2.18 1.76 -9.72
C VAL A 62 -0.72 1.54 -10.15
N PRO A 63 -0.40 0.63 -11.10
CA PRO A 63 0.98 0.43 -11.54
C PRO A 63 1.56 1.69 -12.20
N ILE A 64 0.77 2.45 -12.98
CA ILE A 64 1.24 3.71 -13.58
C ILE A 64 1.60 4.73 -12.49
N ALA A 65 0.76 4.90 -11.47
CA ALA A 65 1.05 5.81 -10.36
C ALA A 65 2.35 5.45 -9.64
N SER A 66 2.62 4.15 -9.47
CA SER A 66 3.85 3.65 -8.87
C SER A 66 5.09 4.08 -9.67
N VAL A 67 5.07 3.86 -10.99
CA VAL A 67 6.19 4.19 -11.88
C VAL A 67 6.45 5.70 -11.92
N ILE A 68 5.39 6.51 -12.05
CA ILE A 68 5.53 7.97 -12.08
C ILE A 68 6.15 8.48 -10.78
N LYS A 69 5.71 7.94 -9.65
CA LYS A 69 6.20 8.37 -8.33
C LYS A 69 7.68 8.02 -8.14
N GLU A 70 8.12 6.84 -8.57
CA GLU A 70 9.52 6.43 -8.50
C GLU A 70 10.41 7.39 -9.30
N ILE A 71 10.02 7.70 -10.54
CA ILE A 71 10.73 8.68 -11.39
C ILE A 71 10.79 10.06 -10.73
N VAL A 72 9.68 10.54 -10.16
CA VAL A 72 9.64 11.84 -9.48
C VAL A 72 10.55 11.88 -8.25
N ILE A 73 10.58 10.80 -7.47
CA ILE A 73 11.47 10.70 -6.30
C ILE A 73 12.92 10.70 -6.73
N ASP A 74 13.29 9.93 -7.76
CA ASP A 74 14.65 9.88 -8.26
C ASP A 74 15.10 11.27 -8.74
N MET A 75 14.24 11.97 -9.50
CA MET A 75 14.53 13.34 -9.95
C MET A 75 14.69 14.33 -8.79
N ILE A 76 13.85 14.25 -7.76
CA ILE A 76 13.95 15.12 -6.58
C ILE A 76 15.21 14.79 -5.76
N THR A 77 15.56 13.51 -5.65
CA THR A 77 16.74 13.03 -4.92
C THR A 77 18.02 13.50 -5.60
N GLU A 78 18.06 13.42 -6.93
CA GLU A 78 19.18 13.94 -7.72
C GLU A 78 19.28 15.47 -7.66
N ALA A 79 18.14 16.18 -7.73
CA ALA A 79 18.11 17.63 -7.56
C ALA A 79 18.51 18.11 -6.15
N ARG A 80 18.37 17.24 -5.13
CA ARG A 80 18.80 17.52 -3.75
C ARG A 80 20.29 17.35 -3.53
N GLY A 81 21.05 16.81 -4.50
CA GLY A 81 22.49 16.69 -4.39
C GLY A 81 22.96 15.86 -3.19
N GLU A 82 22.10 14.96 -2.69
CA GLU A 82 22.44 13.98 -1.66
C GLU A 82 23.32 12.92 -2.32
N THR A 83 24.57 13.32 -2.58
CA THR A 83 25.66 12.42 -2.95
C THR A 83 25.78 11.45 -1.79
N THR A 84 25.40 10.20 -2.03
CA THR A 84 25.90 9.06 -1.26
C THR A 84 27.42 8.99 -1.48
N ALA A 85 28.16 9.91 -0.87
CA ALA A 85 29.61 9.89 -0.87
C ALA A 85 30.00 8.75 0.08
N PRO A 86 30.69 7.69 -0.40
CA PRO A 86 31.12 6.62 0.48
C PRO A 86 32.04 7.18 1.59
N PRO A 87 31.97 6.65 2.82
CA PRO A 87 32.89 7.00 3.88
C PRO A 87 34.33 6.86 3.40
N ARG A 88 35.11 7.92 3.59
CA ARG A 88 36.56 7.90 3.38
C ARG A 88 37.22 7.53 4.69
N ASP A 89 37.33 6.24 4.94
CA ASP A 89 38.20 5.64 5.95
C ASP A 89 38.62 4.22 5.56
#